data_AF-A0A6M5Y6B8-F1
#
_entry.id   AF-A0A6M5Y6B8-F1
#
_cell.length_a   1.000
_cell.length_b   1.000
_cell.length_c   1.000
_cell.angle_alpha   90.00
_cell.angle_beta   90.00
_cell.angle_gamma   90.00
#
_symmetry.space_group_name_H-M   'P 1'
#
loop_
_entity.id
_entity.type
_entity.pdbx_description
1 polymer ?
#
loop_
_entity_poly.entity_id
_entity_poly.type
_entity_poly.pdbx_seq_one_letter_code
_entity_poly.pdbx_strand_id
1 'polypeptide(L)'
;MSRWYLLAGFAMTGLLLAGLVLSNPNHGTSIDSGYYLQSAANLLAGRGYVVQETGRLVWNGTFPIGYPALIAGLSGLTGLSVLVASKLINGLFLMVSGWVWTRRLGTQRATWMLSVWWLGGFLKLLTYTWSEAVFLVLLAEWVWQLHCLLTAPTPRRTIVLILVGYALFLVRYVGGYVFALTGLLALLSWLSPERLSLPIARQRSIGRQLLTASLAGITGLGTYFELNSLFSDSAFGGERFLPTESSGQLAWLFGRALLNEGLLIRDFTVGGSDWLAWLGVGLQGVLLSLGGWRLRRAYRPMNDERQTATLSQLFVMTGFVYVGVLFILRTLSPFDAPNLRLMAPSTFCLLTAGLLWVGQLPVQYQRLIRPYWAMLLLGSWLQLLPQANLNHKLNQVQARLFVHR
;
A
#
# COMPACT_ATOMS: atom_id res chain seq x y z
N MET A 1 16.20 -6.25 -21.95
CA MET A 1 16.82 -6.04 -20.62
C MET A 1 16.92 -7.38 -19.92
N SER A 2 18.10 -7.73 -19.42
CA SER A 2 18.37 -9.07 -18.90
C SER A 2 17.72 -9.30 -17.53
N ARG A 3 17.31 -10.54 -17.25
CA ARG A 3 16.78 -11.00 -15.95
C ARG A 3 17.69 -10.61 -14.77
N TRP A 4 18.97 -10.42 -15.03
CA TRP A 4 19.99 -9.98 -14.08
C TRP A 4 19.71 -8.64 -13.42
N TYR A 5 19.14 -7.66 -14.12
CA TYR A 5 18.83 -6.35 -13.51
C TYR A 5 17.75 -6.45 -12.45
N LEU A 6 16.76 -7.33 -12.65
CA LEU A 6 15.70 -7.57 -11.67
C LEU A 6 16.27 -8.28 -10.44
N LEU A 7 17.07 -9.31 -10.64
CA LEU A 7 17.75 -10.01 -9.55
C LEU A 7 18.67 -9.08 -8.76
N ALA A 8 19.45 -8.24 -9.43
CA ALA A 8 20.28 -7.23 -8.80
C ALA A 8 19.44 -6.21 -8.00
N GLY A 9 18.33 -5.74 -8.57
CA GLY A 9 17.40 -4.85 -7.89
C GLY A 9 16.78 -5.48 -6.64
N PHE A 10 16.38 -6.75 -6.71
CA PHE A 10 15.85 -7.48 -5.55
C PHE A 10 16.92 -7.75 -4.50
N ALA A 11 18.14 -8.13 -4.91
CA ALA A 11 19.25 -8.31 -3.99
C ALA A 11 19.58 -7.01 -3.27
N MET A 12 19.65 -5.89 -4.00
CA MET A 12 19.86 -4.57 -3.41
C MET A 12 18.73 -4.18 -2.46
N THR A 13 17.47 -4.46 -2.83
CA THR A 13 16.31 -4.23 -1.94
C THR A 13 16.45 -5.08 -0.67
N GLY A 14 16.81 -6.35 -0.78
CA GLY A 14 17.01 -7.24 0.37
C GLY A 14 18.13 -6.76 1.30
N LEU A 15 19.27 -6.35 0.74
CA LEU A 15 20.38 -5.76 1.50
C LEU A 15 19.97 -4.47 2.21
N LEU A 16 19.22 -3.61 1.53
CA LEU A 16 18.71 -2.36 2.09
C LEU A 16 17.74 -2.64 3.24
N LEU A 17 16.79 -3.57 3.07
CA LEU A 17 15.86 -3.95 4.12
C LEU A 17 16.59 -4.56 5.32
N ALA A 18 17.56 -5.44 5.08
CA ALA A 18 18.38 -5.99 6.16
C ALA A 18 19.13 -4.89 6.92
N GLY A 19 19.79 -3.96 6.22
CA GLY A 19 20.46 -2.82 6.83
C GLY A 19 19.52 -1.94 7.64
N LEU A 20 18.33 -1.64 7.12
CA LEU A 20 17.31 -0.85 7.82
C LEU A 20 16.79 -1.56 9.08
N VAL A 21 16.50 -2.86 9.00
CA VAL A 21 16.06 -3.67 10.16
C VAL A 21 17.15 -3.75 11.22
N LEU A 22 18.40 -3.96 10.83
CA LEU A 22 19.53 -4.07 11.77
C LEU A 22 19.90 -2.73 12.41
N SER A 23 19.74 -1.63 11.68
CA SER A 23 20.02 -0.27 12.20
C SER A 23 18.91 0.28 13.10
N ASN A 24 17.70 -0.26 13.03
CA ASN A 24 16.58 0.16 13.86
C ASN A 24 16.61 -0.58 15.21
N PRO A 25 16.66 0.12 16.37
CA PRO A 25 16.74 -0.53 17.68
C PRO A 25 15.59 -1.49 17.99
N ASN A 26 14.41 -1.24 17.42
CA ASN A 26 13.23 -2.10 17.60
C ASN A 26 13.07 -3.10 16.44
N HIS A 27 14.08 -3.23 15.58
CA HIS A 27 14.05 -4.09 14.40
C HIS A 27 12.84 -3.84 13.49
N GLY A 28 12.37 -2.58 13.41
CA GLY A 28 11.17 -2.21 12.65
C GLY A 28 9.88 -2.81 13.22
N THR A 29 9.71 -2.81 14.53
CA THR A 29 8.45 -3.21 15.18
C THR A 29 7.73 -2.02 15.78
N SER A 30 6.40 -2.11 15.84
CA SER A 30 5.51 -1.19 16.54
C SER A 30 4.55 -1.99 17.44
N ILE A 31 3.62 -1.30 18.11
CA ILE A 31 2.58 -1.94 18.93
C ILE A 31 1.77 -2.93 18.08
N ASP A 32 1.30 -2.53 16.89
CA ASP A 32 0.59 -3.43 15.96
C ASP A 32 1.43 -4.66 15.57
N SER A 33 2.75 -4.52 15.46
CA SER A 33 3.64 -5.66 15.20
C SER A 33 3.56 -6.68 16.32
N GLY A 34 3.39 -6.25 17.57
CA GLY A 34 3.19 -7.13 18.73
C GLY A 34 1.99 -8.04 18.55
N TYR A 35 0.84 -7.49 18.15
CA TYR A 35 -0.37 -8.28 17.85
C TYR A 35 -0.13 -9.31 16.75
N TYR A 36 0.51 -8.90 15.64
CA TYR A 36 0.79 -9.81 14.53
C TYR A 36 1.73 -10.95 14.93
N LEU A 37 2.82 -10.63 15.64
CA LEU A 37 3.84 -11.60 16.04
C LEU A 37 3.31 -12.55 17.11
N GLN A 38 2.54 -12.05 18.07
CA GLN A 38 1.93 -12.88 19.12
C GLN A 38 0.90 -13.84 18.54
N SER A 39 0.02 -13.37 17.65
CA SER A 39 -0.92 -14.26 16.96
C SER A 39 -0.21 -15.30 16.10
N ALA A 40 0.84 -14.92 15.38
CA ALA A 40 1.63 -15.88 14.60
C ALA A 40 2.30 -16.95 15.49
N ALA A 41 2.87 -16.55 16.63
CA ALA A 41 3.46 -17.48 17.58
C ALA A 41 2.43 -18.42 18.21
N ASN A 42 1.25 -17.92 18.56
CA ASN A 42 0.16 -18.73 19.11
C ASN A 42 -0.43 -19.71 18.08
N LEU A 43 -0.54 -19.31 16.81
CA LEU A 43 -0.92 -20.20 15.71
C LEU A 43 0.08 -21.36 15.56
N LEU A 44 1.38 -21.07 15.58
CA LEU A 44 2.43 -22.10 15.53
C LEU A 44 2.42 -23.03 16.74
N ALA A 45 2.10 -22.51 17.91
CA ALA A 45 2.01 -23.28 19.15
C ALA A 45 0.70 -24.08 19.28
N GLY A 46 -0.19 -24.05 18.29
CA GLY A 46 -1.48 -24.76 18.33
C GLY A 46 -2.51 -24.15 19.28
N ARG A 47 -2.32 -22.90 19.72
CA ARG A 47 -3.22 -22.20 20.67
C ARG A 47 -4.36 -21.44 19.99
N GLY A 48 -4.40 -21.45 18.66
CA GLY A 48 -5.38 -20.71 17.86
C GLY A 48 -4.98 -19.24 17.59
N TYR A 49 -5.91 -18.49 17.00
CA TYR A 49 -5.70 -17.09 16.62
C TYR A 49 -5.99 -16.13 17.77
N VAL A 50 -5.11 -16.17 18.77
CA VAL A 50 -5.28 -15.46 20.05
C VAL A 50 -4.12 -14.51 20.35
N VAL A 51 -4.38 -13.51 21.18
CA VAL A 51 -3.41 -12.56 21.77
C VAL A 51 -3.57 -12.52 23.28
N GLN A 52 -2.57 -12.03 23.99
CA GLN A 52 -2.61 -11.91 25.45
C GLN A 52 -3.10 -10.52 25.84
N GLU A 53 -4.28 -10.46 26.44
CA GLU A 53 -4.86 -9.24 26.99
C GLU A 53 -5.16 -9.45 28.46
N THR A 54 -4.68 -8.54 29.33
CA THR A 54 -4.88 -8.63 30.79
C THR A 54 -4.49 -9.98 31.42
N GLY A 55 -3.46 -10.63 30.87
CA GLY A 55 -2.97 -11.93 31.35
C GLY A 55 -3.75 -13.14 30.84
N ARG A 56 -4.79 -12.98 30.02
CA ARG A 56 -5.59 -14.06 29.41
C ARG A 56 -5.38 -14.11 27.90
N LEU A 57 -5.51 -15.31 27.32
CA LEU A 57 -5.55 -15.47 25.87
C LEU A 57 -6.97 -15.18 25.38
N VAL A 58 -7.09 -14.23 24.46
CA VAL A 58 -8.37 -13.83 23.84
C VAL A 58 -8.24 -13.88 22.32
N TRP A 59 -9.34 -14.13 21.63
CA TRP A 59 -9.37 -14.11 20.16
C TRP A 59 -8.97 -12.74 19.63
N ASN A 60 -8.06 -12.72 18.65
CA ASN A 60 -7.60 -11.46 18.05
C ASN A 60 -8.62 -10.94 17.03
N GLY A 61 -9.67 -10.27 17.51
CA GLY A 61 -10.64 -9.59 16.65
C GLY A 61 -10.13 -8.29 16.04
N THR A 62 -9.05 -7.71 16.60
CA THR A 62 -8.53 -6.38 16.23
C THR A 62 -8.00 -6.33 14.81
N PHE A 63 -7.32 -7.39 14.38
CA PHE A 63 -6.77 -7.53 13.03
C PHE A 63 -7.23 -8.85 12.40
N PRO A 64 -7.40 -8.91 11.07
CA PRO A 64 -7.70 -10.17 10.42
C PRO A 64 -6.48 -11.11 10.36
N ILE A 65 -6.78 -12.42 10.29
CA ILE A 65 -5.82 -13.51 10.47
C ILE A 65 -4.76 -13.65 9.38
N GLY A 66 -4.96 -13.08 8.19
CA GLY A 66 -4.16 -13.37 7.00
C GLY A 66 -2.68 -13.05 7.16
N TYR A 67 -2.31 -11.86 7.65
CA TYR A 67 -0.90 -11.50 7.81
C TYR A 67 -0.20 -12.33 8.91
N PRO A 68 -0.78 -12.52 10.12
CA PRO A 68 -0.26 -13.46 11.11
C PRO A 68 -0.12 -14.90 10.61
N ALA A 69 -1.09 -15.40 9.83
CA ALA A 69 -1.03 -16.74 9.26
C ALA A 69 0.11 -16.90 8.25
N LEU A 70 0.38 -15.87 7.43
CA LEU A 70 1.54 -15.87 6.53
C LEU A 70 2.87 -15.90 7.29
N ILE A 71 2.97 -15.14 8.39
CA ILE A 71 4.15 -15.13 9.26
C ILE A 71 4.34 -16.52 9.88
N ALA A 72 3.27 -17.07 10.47
CA ALA A 72 3.27 -18.40 11.07
C ALA A 72 3.67 -19.47 10.05
N GLY A 73 3.04 -19.49 8.88
CA GLY A 73 3.35 -20.45 7.82
C GLY A 73 4.82 -20.39 7.38
N LEU A 74 5.36 -19.18 7.14
CA LEU A 74 6.76 -19.05 6.76
C LEU A 74 7.71 -19.47 7.89
N SER A 75 7.42 -19.07 9.13
CA SER A 75 8.21 -19.46 10.31
C SER A 75 8.19 -20.98 10.53
N GLY A 76 7.03 -21.63 10.41
CA GLY A 76 6.90 -23.08 10.52
C GLY A 76 7.63 -23.84 9.40
N LEU A 77 7.58 -23.34 8.17
CA LEU A 77 8.27 -23.97 7.02
C LEU A 77 9.80 -23.82 7.08
N THR A 78 10.31 -22.75 7.68
CA THR A 78 11.74 -22.41 7.66
C THR A 78 12.46 -22.63 8.98
N GLY A 79 11.73 -22.80 10.08
CA GLY A 79 12.27 -22.80 11.45
C GLY A 79 12.75 -21.42 11.94
N LEU A 80 12.54 -20.36 11.17
CA LEU A 80 12.92 -19.00 11.56
C LEU A 80 11.98 -18.45 12.64
N SER A 81 12.47 -17.51 13.45
CA SER A 81 11.61 -16.82 14.42
C SER A 81 10.51 -16.03 13.70
N VAL A 82 9.34 -15.88 14.35
CA VAL A 82 8.22 -15.09 13.81
C VAL A 82 8.63 -13.67 13.44
N LEU A 83 9.58 -13.07 14.18
CA LEU A 83 10.12 -11.75 13.88
C LEU A 83 10.83 -11.74 12.52
N VAL A 84 11.77 -12.66 12.29
CA VAL A 84 12.52 -12.73 11.02
C VAL A 84 11.58 -13.11 9.87
N ALA A 85 10.70 -14.09 10.07
CA ALA A 85 9.70 -14.48 9.08
C ALA A 85 8.82 -13.29 8.66
N SER A 86 8.44 -12.41 9.61
CA SER A 86 7.66 -11.21 9.30
C SER A 86 8.38 -10.18 8.42
N LYS A 87 9.71 -10.16 8.41
CA LYS A 87 10.49 -9.29 7.50
C LYS A 87 10.60 -9.93 6.12
N LEU A 88 10.88 -11.23 6.10
CA LEU A 88 11.01 -12.00 4.86
C LEU A 88 9.71 -12.03 4.07
N ILE A 89 8.54 -12.11 4.72
CA ILE A 89 7.27 -12.16 4.03
C ILE A 89 7.03 -10.91 3.16
N ASN A 90 7.38 -9.71 3.66
CA ASN A 90 7.24 -8.46 2.93
C ASN A 90 8.13 -8.45 1.68
N GLY A 91 9.40 -8.85 1.84
CA GLY A 91 10.35 -8.98 0.73
C GLY A 91 9.93 -10.03 -0.30
N LEU A 92 9.45 -11.19 0.17
CA LEU A 92 9.01 -12.29 -0.70
C LEU A 92 7.82 -11.88 -1.57
N PHE A 93 6.79 -11.24 -0.98
CA PHE A 93 5.64 -10.74 -1.74
C PHE A 93 6.05 -9.71 -2.78
N LEU A 94 6.97 -8.79 -2.45
CA LEU A 94 7.51 -7.83 -3.41
C LEU A 94 8.29 -8.52 -4.55
N MET A 95 9.12 -9.51 -4.24
CA MET A 95 9.90 -10.25 -5.24
C MET A 95 9.00 -11.05 -6.19
N VAL A 96 8.05 -11.80 -5.65
CA VAL A 96 7.08 -12.56 -6.45
C VAL A 96 6.24 -11.62 -7.31
N SER A 97 5.73 -10.53 -6.71
CA SER A 97 5.00 -9.49 -7.43
C SER A 97 5.83 -8.93 -8.58
N GLY A 98 7.08 -8.53 -8.32
CA GLY A 98 7.93 -7.97 -9.35
C GLY A 98 8.23 -8.95 -10.48
N TRP A 99 8.45 -10.23 -10.17
CA TRP A 99 8.59 -11.27 -11.20
C TRP A 99 7.31 -11.39 -12.05
N VAL A 100 6.14 -11.47 -11.41
CA VAL A 100 4.84 -11.56 -12.10
C VAL A 100 4.58 -10.34 -12.98
N TRP A 101 4.80 -9.13 -12.48
CA TRP A 101 4.58 -7.88 -13.22
C TRP A 101 5.52 -7.73 -14.42
N THR A 102 6.77 -8.20 -14.30
CA THR A 102 7.69 -8.20 -15.45
C THR A 102 7.27 -9.15 -16.56
N ARG A 103 6.59 -10.26 -16.22
CA ARG A 103 5.99 -11.16 -17.21
C ARG A 103 4.75 -10.56 -17.87
N ARG A 104 3.95 -9.78 -17.12
CA ARG A 104 2.70 -9.19 -17.61
C ARG A 104 2.90 -7.93 -18.45
N LEU A 105 3.78 -7.03 -18.02
CA LEU A 105 3.96 -5.71 -18.64
C LEU A 105 5.26 -5.59 -19.44
N GLY A 106 6.13 -6.60 -19.36
CA GLY A 106 7.51 -6.49 -19.81
C GLY A 106 8.40 -5.73 -18.81
N THR A 107 9.70 -5.96 -18.90
CA THR A 107 10.68 -5.43 -17.94
C THR A 107 10.64 -3.90 -17.82
N GLN A 108 10.47 -3.19 -18.94
CA GLN A 108 10.55 -1.73 -18.96
C GLN A 108 9.41 -1.08 -18.17
N ARG A 109 8.16 -1.44 -18.48
CA ARG A 109 6.97 -0.93 -17.78
C ARG A 109 6.95 -1.37 -16.32
N ALA A 110 7.27 -2.64 -16.06
CA ALA A 110 7.34 -3.16 -14.70
C ALA A 110 8.41 -2.47 -13.84
N THR A 111 9.57 -2.10 -14.41
CA THR A 111 10.62 -1.38 -13.66
C THR A 111 10.14 -0.02 -13.18
N TRP A 112 9.45 0.74 -14.03
CA TRP A 112 8.83 2.01 -13.63
C TRP A 112 7.78 1.78 -12.53
N MET A 113 6.87 0.83 -12.73
CA MET A 113 5.84 0.49 -11.75
C MET A 113 6.43 0.09 -10.39
N LEU A 114 7.41 -0.80 -10.38
CA LEU A 114 8.00 -1.36 -9.16
C LEU A 114 8.91 -0.36 -8.44
N SER A 115 9.39 0.68 -9.12
CA SER A 115 10.22 1.70 -8.50
C SER A 115 9.51 2.51 -7.40
N VAL A 116 8.17 2.47 -7.31
CA VAL A 116 7.40 3.02 -6.17
C VAL A 116 7.93 2.46 -4.85
N TRP A 117 8.28 1.17 -4.82
CA TRP A 117 8.77 0.49 -3.61
C TRP A 117 10.12 0.98 -3.12
N TRP A 118 10.86 1.74 -3.94
CA TRP A 118 12.15 2.30 -3.60
C TRP A 118 12.07 3.73 -3.04
N LEU A 119 10.86 4.28 -2.95
CA LEU A 119 10.62 5.51 -2.20
C LEU A 119 10.76 5.23 -0.70
N GLY A 120 11.33 6.18 0.05
CA GLY A 120 11.61 6.02 1.48
C GLY A 120 10.40 5.60 2.31
N GLY A 121 9.23 6.16 2.06
CA GLY A 121 7.99 5.79 2.74
C GLY A 121 7.61 4.32 2.53
N PHE A 122 7.72 3.82 1.29
CA PHE A 122 7.44 2.42 0.98
C PHE A 122 8.52 1.47 1.47
N LEU A 123 9.80 1.89 1.46
CA LEU A 123 10.89 1.16 2.11
C LEU A 123 10.67 1.03 3.62
N LYS A 124 10.15 2.08 4.27
CA LYS A 124 9.74 2.03 5.67
C LYS A 124 8.62 1.01 5.89
N LEU A 125 7.60 1.00 5.03
CA LEU A 125 6.52 0.00 5.10
C LEU A 125 7.04 -1.44 4.93
N LEU A 126 7.99 -1.66 4.01
CA LEU A 126 8.62 -2.97 3.80
C LEU A 126 9.46 -3.42 5.00
N THR A 127 10.12 -2.47 5.67
CA THR A 127 11.00 -2.73 6.83
C THR A 127 10.20 -3.10 8.08
N TYR A 128 9.03 -2.49 8.28
CA TYR A 128 8.23 -2.71 9.48
C TYR A 128 7.42 -4.01 9.41
N THR A 129 7.15 -4.62 10.57
CA THR A 129 6.24 -5.78 10.69
C THR A 129 4.80 -5.29 10.64
N TRP A 130 4.40 -4.94 9.43
CA TRP A 130 3.19 -4.23 9.06
C TRP A 130 2.57 -4.94 7.86
N SER A 131 1.25 -5.15 7.91
CA SER A 131 0.50 -5.85 6.86
C SER A 131 0.40 -5.05 5.55
N GLU A 132 0.71 -3.76 5.61
CA GLU A 132 0.62 -2.77 4.52
C GLU A 132 1.38 -3.24 3.28
N ALA A 133 2.60 -3.74 3.41
CA ALA A 133 3.39 -4.17 2.24
C ALA A 133 2.69 -5.31 1.46
N VAL A 134 2.25 -6.34 2.17
CA VAL A 134 1.50 -7.46 1.58
C VAL A 134 0.16 -6.98 1.01
N PHE A 135 -0.52 -6.09 1.73
CA PHE A 135 -1.78 -5.49 1.30
C PHE A 135 -1.65 -4.75 -0.03
N LEU A 136 -0.62 -3.90 -0.19
CA LEU A 136 -0.39 -3.15 -1.43
C LEU A 136 -0.06 -4.05 -2.63
N VAL A 137 0.69 -5.14 -2.42
CA VAL A 137 0.95 -6.14 -3.45
C VAL A 137 -0.35 -6.81 -3.90
N LEU A 138 -1.18 -7.25 -2.95
CA LEU A 138 -2.49 -7.84 -3.24
C LEU A 138 -3.44 -6.82 -3.88
N LEU A 139 -3.32 -5.53 -3.55
CA LEU A 139 -4.16 -4.48 -4.11
C LEU A 139 -3.81 -4.26 -5.58
N ALA A 140 -2.51 -4.21 -5.91
CA ALA A 140 -2.05 -4.18 -7.30
C ALA A 140 -2.56 -5.41 -8.08
N GLU A 141 -2.48 -6.60 -7.47
CA GLU A 141 -3.00 -7.83 -8.07
C GLU A 141 -4.51 -7.74 -8.30
N TRP A 142 -5.28 -7.24 -7.34
CA TRP A 142 -6.72 -7.08 -7.47
C TRP A 142 -7.08 -6.12 -8.61
N VAL A 143 -6.40 -4.97 -8.71
CA VAL A 143 -6.59 -4.02 -9.82
C VAL A 143 -6.27 -4.67 -11.17
N TRP A 144 -5.23 -5.50 -11.24
CA TRP A 144 -4.90 -6.27 -12.44
C TRP A 144 -5.98 -7.29 -12.80
N GLN A 145 -6.50 -8.03 -11.81
CA GLN A 145 -7.55 -9.03 -12.04
C GLN A 145 -8.86 -8.36 -12.46
N LEU A 146 -9.17 -7.19 -11.90
CA LEU A 146 -10.29 -6.37 -12.35
C LEU A 146 -10.07 -5.95 -13.80
N HIS A 147 -8.90 -5.40 -14.15
CA HIS A 147 -8.56 -5.06 -15.53
C HIS A 147 -8.73 -6.25 -16.50
N CYS A 148 -8.26 -7.43 -16.11
CA CYS A 148 -8.45 -8.66 -16.89
C CYS A 148 -9.95 -8.99 -17.04
N LEU A 149 -10.72 -8.97 -15.96
CA LEU A 149 -12.15 -9.26 -16.00
C LEU A 149 -12.88 -8.29 -16.95
N LEU A 150 -12.55 -7.00 -16.90
CA LEU A 150 -13.17 -5.97 -17.73
C LEU A 150 -12.79 -6.06 -19.22
N THR A 151 -11.62 -6.60 -19.54
CA THR A 151 -11.13 -6.70 -20.92
C THR A 151 -11.50 -8.02 -21.60
N ALA A 152 -11.54 -9.12 -20.84
CA ALA A 152 -11.97 -10.43 -21.33
C ALA A 152 -12.66 -11.20 -20.19
N PRO A 153 -13.99 -11.05 -20.03
CA PRO A 153 -14.71 -11.62 -18.91
C PRO A 153 -14.79 -13.14 -18.98
N THR A 154 -14.40 -13.81 -17.90
CA THR A 154 -14.52 -15.27 -17.75
C THR A 154 -14.81 -15.61 -16.29
N PRO A 155 -15.57 -16.70 -16.01
CA PRO A 155 -15.85 -17.12 -14.63
C PRO A 155 -14.58 -17.35 -13.80
N ARG A 156 -13.52 -17.88 -14.42
CA ARG A 156 -12.21 -18.05 -13.77
C ARG A 156 -11.66 -16.72 -13.25
N ARG A 157 -11.75 -15.64 -14.05
CA ARG A 157 -11.29 -14.30 -13.62
C ARG A 157 -12.16 -13.74 -12.50
N THR A 158 -13.46 -14.01 -12.50
CA THR A 158 -14.35 -13.67 -11.39
C THR A 158 -13.93 -14.36 -10.10
N ILE A 159 -13.68 -15.68 -10.15
CA ILE A 159 -13.22 -16.45 -8.99
C ILE A 159 -11.88 -15.91 -8.47
N VAL A 160 -10.91 -15.67 -9.36
CA VAL A 160 -9.62 -15.10 -8.95
C VAL A 160 -9.79 -13.71 -8.33
N LEU A 161 -10.65 -12.86 -8.89
CA LEU A 161 -10.95 -11.54 -8.33
C LEU A 161 -11.52 -11.64 -6.91
N ILE A 162 -12.44 -12.58 -6.68
CA ILE A 162 -13.02 -12.87 -5.35
C ILE A 162 -11.93 -13.32 -4.38
N LEU A 163 -11.11 -14.30 -4.78
CA LEU A 163 -10.05 -14.86 -3.93
C LEU A 163 -9.01 -13.81 -3.53
N VAL A 164 -8.57 -12.96 -4.47
CA VAL A 164 -7.65 -11.86 -4.17
C VAL A 164 -8.33 -10.79 -3.30
N GLY A 165 -9.62 -10.51 -3.52
CA GLY A 165 -10.41 -9.64 -2.65
C GLY A 165 -10.52 -10.14 -1.21
N TYR A 166 -10.70 -11.44 -1.01
CA TYR A 166 -10.65 -12.04 0.32
C TYR A 166 -9.25 -11.99 0.92
N ALA A 167 -8.21 -12.26 0.13
CA ALA A 167 -6.84 -12.12 0.62
C ALA A 167 -6.55 -10.69 1.12
N LEU A 168 -7.04 -9.66 0.40
CA LEU A 168 -6.96 -8.27 0.84
C LEU A 168 -7.65 -8.04 2.18
N PHE A 169 -8.90 -8.51 2.30
CA PHE A 169 -9.66 -8.40 3.54
C PHE A 169 -9.00 -9.13 4.71
N LEU A 170 -8.51 -10.35 4.48
CA LEU A 170 -7.85 -11.16 5.49
C LEU A 170 -6.50 -10.57 5.92
N VAL A 171 -5.85 -9.77 5.08
CA VAL A 171 -4.64 -9.04 5.46
C VAL A 171 -4.99 -7.75 6.21
N ARG A 172 -6.06 -7.03 5.81
CA ARG A 172 -6.60 -5.86 6.52
C ARG A 172 -8.10 -5.71 6.26
N TYR A 173 -8.88 -5.43 7.30
CA TYR A 173 -10.35 -5.28 7.18
C TYR A 173 -10.77 -4.23 6.16
N VAL A 174 -10.03 -3.12 6.06
CA VAL A 174 -10.29 -2.08 5.05
C VAL A 174 -10.27 -2.64 3.63
N GLY A 175 -9.55 -3.75 3.38
CA GLY A 175 -9.54 -4.49 2.12
C GLY A 175 -10.91 -4.93 1.63
N GLY A 176 -11.90 -5.08 2.52
CA GLY A 176 -13.29 -5.36 2.13
C GLY A 176 -13.90 -4.31 1.21
N TYR A 177 -13.36 -3.08 1.17
CA TYR A 177 -13.83 -2.01 0.29
C TYR A 177 -13.82 -2.38 -1.20
N VAL A 178 -12.95 -3.30 -1.61
CA VAL A 178 -12.87 -3.72 -3.01
C VAL A 178 -14.15 -4.41 -3.48
N PHE A 179 -14.88 -5.08 -2.58
CA PHE A 179 -16.18 -5.66 -2.92
C PHE A 179 -17.25 -4.58 -3.10
N ALA A 180 -17.27 -3.55 -2.25
CA ALA A 180 -18.15 -2.39 -2.44
C ALA A 180 -17.86 -1.65 -3.76
N LEU A 181 -16.58 -1.45 -4.10
CA LEU A 181 -16.17 -0.89 -5.39
C LEU A 181 -16.62 -1.78 -6.56
N THR A 182 -16.47 -3.10 -6.43
CA THR A 182 -16.95 -4.07 -7.45
C THR A 182 -18.46 -3.96 -7.66
N GLY A 183 -19.23 -3.87 -6.57
CA GLY A 183 -20.68 -3.69 -6.61
C GLY A 183 -21.08 -2.36 -7.25
N LEU A 184 -20.39 -1.26 -6.92
CA LEU A 184 -20.60 0.04 -7.55
C LEU A 184 -20.33 -0.03 -9.07
N LEU A 185 -19.24 -0.68 -9.49
CA LEU A 185 -18.95 -0.88 -10.91
C LEU A 185 -20.01 -1.75 -11.60
N ALA A 186 -20.56 -2.76 -10.92
CA ALA A 186 -21.67 -3.56 -11.43
C ALA A 186 -22.92 -2.68 -11.66
N LEU A 187 -23.28 -1.84 -10.68
CA LEU A 187 -24.41 -0.92 -10.80
C LEU A 187 -24.20 0.11 -11.91
N LEU A 188 -23.03 0.74 -11.98
CA LEU A 188 -22.71 1.71 -13.02
C LEU A 188 -22.72 1.07 -14.42
N SER A 189 -22.29 -0.20 -14.54
CA SER A 189 -22.35 -0.94 -15.80
C SER A 189 -23.77 -1.15 -16.33
N TRP A 190 -24.77 -1.12 -15.44
CA TRP A 190 -26.18 -1.25 -15.79
C TRP A 190 -26.86 0.10 -15.98
N LEU A 191 -26.62 1.06 -15.09
CA LEU A 191 -27.32 2.34 -15.07
C LEU A 191 -26.78 3.35 -16.08
N SER A 192 -25.49 3.29 -16.43
CA SER A 192 -24.87 4.29 -17.28
C SER A 192 -23.72 3.69 -18.10
N PRO A 193 -24.01 2.71 -18.98
CA PRO A 193 -22.99 2.06 -19.80
C PRO A 193 -22.18 3.09 -20.61
N GLU A 194 -22.83 4.13 -21.13
CA GLU A 194 -22.19 5.15 -21.97
C GLU A 194 -21.24 6.10 -21.19
N ARG A 195 -21.43 6.27 -19.88
CA ARG A 195 -20.59 7.17 -19.06
C ARG A 195 -19.29 6.53 -18.61
N LEU A 196 -19.23 5.20 -18.60
CA LEU A 196 -18.01 4.47 -18.33
C LEU A 196 -17.17 4.43 -19.60
N SER A 197 -16.12 5.25 -19.65
CA SER A 197 -15.06 5.17 -20.66
C SER A 197 -14.24 3.87 -20.60
N LEU A 198 -14.60 2.97 -19.68
CA LEU A 198 -14.06 1.63 -19.55
C LEU A 198 -14.75 0.68 -20.56
N PRO A 199 -14.09 -0.39 -21.02
CA PRO A 199 -14.67 -1.40 -21.92
C PRO A 199 -15.90 -2.16 -21.36
N ILE A 200 -16.36 -1.77 -20.17
CA ILE A 200 -17.54 -2.27 -19.44
C ILE A 200 -18.84 -2.03 -20.22
N ALA A 201 -18.91 -0.98 -21.04
CA ALA A 201 -20.13 -0.41 -21.58
C ALA A 201 -21.01 -1.31 -22.47
N ARG A 202 -20.54 -2.47 -22.95
CA ARG A 202 -21.27 -3.24 -23.98
C ARG A 202 -21.73 -4.64 -23.58
N GLN A 203 -21.32 -5.18 -22.42
CA GLN A 203 -21.64 -6.57 -22.08
C GLN A 203 -22.29 -6.70 -20.70
N ARG A 204 -23.61 -6.98 -20.68
CA ARG A 204 -24.39 -7.29 -19.46
C ARG A 204 -23.78 -8.43 -18.64
N SER A 205 -23.01 -9.33 -19.26
CA SER A 205 -22.28 -10.42 -18.59
C SER A 205 -21.22 -9.91 -17.62
N ILE A 206 -20.53 -8.79 -17.93
CA ILE A 206 -19.53 -8.18 -17.05
C ILE A 206 -20.21 -7.69 -15.76
N GLY A 207 -21.31 -6.94 -15.88
CA GLY A 207 -22.07 -6.46 -14.73
C GLY A 207 -22.56 -7.58 -13.82
N ARG A 208 -23.02 -8.70 -14.38
CA ARG A 208 -23.40 -9.91 -13.61
C ARG A 208 -22.20 -10.51 -12.87
N GLN A 209 -21.06 -10.68 -13.53
CA GLN A 209 -19.85 -11.22 -12.91
C GLN A 209 -19.33 -10.32 -11.77
N LEU A 210 -19.36 -8.99 -11.96
CA LEU A 210 -19.02 -8.02 -10.93
C LEU A 210 -19.98 -8.10 -9.75
N LEU A 211 -21.29 -8.17 -10.00
CA LEU A 211 -22.28 -8.34 -8.92
C LEU A 211 -22.06 -9.65 -8.16
N THR A 212 -21.84 -10.77 -8.86
CA THR A 212 -21.53 -12.05 -8.21
C THR A 212 -20.30 -11.94 -7.32
N ALA A 213 -19.23 -11.29 -7.79
CA ALA A 213 -18.03 -11.08 -6.99
C ALA A 213 -18.28 -10.18 -5.76
N SER A 214 -19.06 -9.12 -5.92
CA SER A 214 -19.46 -8.23 -4.82
C SER A 214 -20.29 -8.96 -3.77
N LEU A 215 -21.32 -9.70 -4.18
CA LEU A 215 -22.22 -10.42 -3.27
C LEU A 215 -21.48 -11.53 -2.53
N ALA A 216 -20.72 -12.36 -3.25
CA ALA A 216 -19.90 -13.40 -2.64
C ALA A 216 -18.97 -12.79 -1.59
N GLY A 217 -18.22 -11.75 -1.98
CA GLY A 217 -17.35 -11.01 -1.09
C GLY A 217 -18.04 -10.55 0.19
N ILE A 218 -19.11 -9.76 0.07
CA ILE A 218 -19.90 -9.23 1.20
C ILE A 218 -20.41 -10.36 2.10
N THR A 219 -20.92 -11.45 1.53
CA THR A 219 -21.36 -12.62 2.32
C THR A 219 -20.19 -13.18 3.14
N GLY A 220 -19.03 -13.39 2.54
CA GLY A 220 -17.88 -13.91 3.29
C GLY A 220 -17.30 -12.92 4.30
N LEU A 221 -17.39 -11.61 4.07
CA LEU A 221 -17.07 -10.60 5.09
C LEU A 221 -18.00 -10.74 6.29
N GLY A 222 -19.31 -10.85 6.04
CA GLY A 222 -20.33 -11.07 7.07
C GLY A 222 -20.04 -12.32 7.89
N THR A 223 -19.81 -13.45 7.23
CA THR A 223 -19.46 -14.71 7.91
C THR A 223 -18.18 -14.57 8.74
N TYR A 224 -17.16 -13.86 8.27
CA TYR A 224 -15.94 -13.65 9.06
C TYR A 224 -16.21 -12.79 10.32
N PHE A 225 -17.00 -11.73 10.20
CA PHE A 225 -17.34 -10.90 11.35
C PHE A 225 -18.28 -11.61 12.34
N GLU A 226 -19.15 -12.49 11.86
CA GLU A 226 -19.91 -13.40 12.72
C GLU A 226 -18.98 -14.33 13.51
N LEU A 227 -17.98 -14.93 12.86
CA LEU A 227 -16.96 -15.73 13.56
C LEU A 227 -16.20 -14.91 14.61
N ASN A 228 -15.80 -13.68 14.28
CA ASN A 228 -15.19 -12.79 15.29
C ASN A 228 -16.12 -12.57 16.49
N SER A 229 -17.41 -12.36 16.24
CA SER A 229 -18.41 -12.13 17.28
C SER A 229 -18.58 -13.38 18.16
N LEU A 230 -18.57 -14.56 17.56
CA LEU A 230 -18.65 -15.84 18.26
C LEU A 230 -17.42 -16.12 19.14
N PHE A 231 -16.22 -15.68 18.75
CA PHE A 231 -14.98 -15.97 19.48
C PHE A 231 -14.49 -14.85 20.42
N SER A 232 -14.96 -13.62 20.25
CA SER A 232 -14.47 -12.45 21.03
C SER A 232 -15.57 -11.55 21.59
N ASP A 233 -16.84 -11.96 21.50
CA ASP A 233 -18.02 -11.15 21.86
C ASP A 233 -18.11 -9.81 21.09
N SER A 234 -17.30 -9.65 20.04
CA SER A 234 -17.21 -8.44 19.23
C SER A 234 -16.85 -8.78 17.78
N ALA A 235 -17.58 -8.22 16.81
CA ALA A 235 -17.23 -8.34 15.40
C ALA A 235 -15.84 -7.73 15.06
N PHE A 236 -15.35 -6.78 15.87
CA PHE A 236 -14.20 -5.94 15.53
C PHE A 236 -13.08 -5.91 16.59
N GLY A 237 -13.13 -6.83 17.55
CA GLY A 237 -12.17 -6.92 18.66
C GLY A 237 -12.19 -5.72 19.60
N GLY A 238 -13.37 -5.15 19.86
CA GLY A 238 -13.59 -4.02 20.77
C GLY A 238 -14.68 -3.05 20.30
N GLU A 239 -14.94 -2.01 21.10
CA GLU A 239 -15.84 -0.93 20.73
C GLU A 239 -15.24 -0.09 19.58
N ARG A 240 -15.94 -0.03 18.45
CA ARG A 240 -15.50 0.71 17.26
C ARG A 240 -16.38 1.90 16.90
N PHE A 241 -17.62 1.97 17.38
CA PHE A 241 -18.55 3.05 17.02
C PHE A 241 -18.67 4.02 18.19
N LEU A 242 -17.76 4.99 18.21
CA LEU A 242 -17.68 6.04 19.23
C LEU A 242 -17.75 7.41 18.53
N PRO A 243 -18.17 8.47 19.23
CA PRO A 243 -18.17 9.83 18.68
C PRO A 243 -16.79 10.21 18.11
N THR A 244 -16.77 10.74 16.88
CA THR A 244 -15.56 11.13 16.17
C THR A 244 -15.46 12.65 16.04
N GLU A 245 -14.36 13.15 15.49
CA GLU A 245 -14.20 14.57 15.20
C GLU A 245 -15.25 15.09 14.21
N SER A 246 -15.49 16.41 14.23
CA SER A 246 -16.40 17.06 13.27
C SER A 246 -15.94 16.86 11.81
N SER A 247 -16.87 16.81 10.86
CA SER A 247 -16.55 16.62 9.43
C SER A 247 -15.54 17.65 8.90
N GLY A 248 -15.57 18.89 9.40
CA GLY A 248 -14.61 19.93 9.04
C GLY A 248 -13.19 19.64 9.53
N GLN A 249 -13.04 19.16 10.78
CA GLN A 249 -11.75 18.73 11.31
C GLN A 249 -11.23 17.49 10.56
N LEU A 250 -12.10 16.53 10.24
CA LEU A 250 -11.72 15.36 9.44
C LEU A 250 -11.27 15.77 8.04
N ALA A 251 -11.99 16.68 7.37
CA ALA A 251 -11.60 17.19 6.05
C ALA A 251 -10.22 17.87 6.10
N TRP A 252 -9.94 18.64 7.16
CA TRP A 252 -8.63 19.23 7.39
C TRP A 252 -7.53 18.18 7.60
N LEU A 253 -7.77 17.16 8.45
CA LEU A 253 -6.81 16.09 8.71
C LEU A 253 -6.48 15.29 7.44
N PHE A 254 -7.51 14.89 6.68
CA PHE A 254 -7.32 14.18 5.42
C PHE A 254 -6.68 15.06 4.34
N GLY A 255 -7.05 16.34 4.25
CA GLY A 255 -6.42 17.30 3.34
C GLY A 255 -4.92 17.44 3.62
N ARG A 256 -4.55 17.60 4.89
CA ARG A 256 -3.14 17.64 5.32
C ARG A 256 -2.42 16.32 5.01
N ALA A 257 -3.06 15.18 5.29
CA ALA A 257 -2.47 13.88 5.00
C ALA A 257 -2.24 13.67 3.49
N LEU A 258 -3.21 14.03 2.64
CA LEU A 258 -3.07 13.98 1.18
C LEU A 258 -1.95 14.88 0.67
N LEU A 259 -1.81 16.09 1.23
CA LEU A 259 -0.68 16.96 0.90
C LEU A 259 0.65 16.33 1.30
N ASN A 260 0.73 15.74 2.50
CA ASN A 260 1.91 15.03 2.98
C ASN A 260 2.28 13.82 2.12
N GLU A 261 1.30 13.05 1.65
CA GLU A 261 1.55 11.92 0.73
C GLU A 261 2.10 12.37 -0.63
N GLY A 262 1.75 13.59 -1.05
CA GLY A 262 2.36 14.23 -2.22
C GLY A 262 3.83 14.58 -2.05
N LEU A 263 4.35 14.60 -0.80
CA LEU A 263 5.74 14.89 -0.49
C LEU A 263 6.56 13.60 -0.47
N LEU A 264 7.16 13.27 -1.61
CA LEU A 264 7.95 12.07 -1.79
C LEU A 264 9.31 12.17 -1.08
N ILE A 265 9.88 13.37 -0.97
CA ILE A 265 11.22 13.52 -0.38
C ILE A 265 11.20 13.50 1.16
N ARG A 266 10.29 14.25 1.78
CA ARG A 266 10.17 14.38 3.23
C ARG A 266 8.79 14.93 3.59
N ASP A 267 8.13 14.29 4.55
CA ASP A 267 6.81 14.63 5.07
C ASP A 267 6.89 15.68 6.20
N PHE A 268 5.81 16.45 6.38
CA PHE A 268 5.67 17.34 7.53
C PHE A 268 5.23 16.55 8.78
N THR A 269 5.88 16.83 9.90
CA THR A 269 5.59 16.21 11.19
C THR A 269 4.86 17.16 12.11
N VAL A 270 3.87 16.67 12.84
CA VAL A 270 3.23 17.45 13.90
C VAL A 270 4.25 17.72 15.02
N GLY A 271 4.51 18.99 15.31
CA GLY A 271 5.40 19.41 16.41
C GLY A 271 6.90 19.21 16.16
N GLY A 272 7.31 18.80 14.96
CA GLY A 272 8.72 18.68 14.58
C GLY A 272 9.24 19.93 13.86
N SER A 273 10.55 19.94 13.58
CA SER A 273 11.13 21.00 12.76
C SER A 273 10.94 20.72 11.28
N ASP A 274 10.26 21.63 10.59
CA ASP A 274 9.83 21.44 9.21
C ASP A 274 10.89 21.81 8.16
N TRP A 275 12.11 22.20 8.55
CA TRP A 275 13.13 22.67 7.61
C TRP A 275 13.52 21.61 6.57
N LEU A 276 13.64 20.34 6.96
CA LEU A 276 13.91 19.23 6.04
C LEU A 276 12.74 18.97 5.10
N ALA A 277 11.50 19.16 5.59
CA ALA A 277 10.31 19.03 4.77
C ALA A 277 10.28 20.14 3.72
N TRP A 278 10.54 21.39 4.09
CA TRP A 278 10.65 22.52 3.16
C TRP A 278 11.77 22.36 2.14
N LEU A 279 12.95 21.90 2.57
CA LEU A 279 14.04 21.55 1.64
C LEU A 279 13.60 20.46 0.66
N GLY A 280 12.90 19.43 1.17
CA GLY A 280 12.34 18.36 0.37
C GLY A 280 11.32 18.85 -0.66
N VAL A 281 10.41 19.76 -0.26
CA VAL A 281 9.44 20.42 -1.14
C VAL A 281 10.18 21.17 -2.26
N GLY A 282 11.19 21.98 -1.91
CA GLY A 282 11.98 22.74 -2.88
C GLY A 282 12.70 21.83 -3.88
N LEU A 283 13.42 20.82 -3.40
CA LEU A 283 14.14 19.86 -4.24
C LEU A 283 13.19 19.06 -5.13
N GLN A 284 12.08 18.56 -4.58
CA GLN A 284 11.06 17.84 -5.34
C GLN A 284 10.45 18.72 -6.42
N GLY A 285 10.10 19.97 -6.09
CA GLY A 285 9.55 20.94 -7.02
C GLY A 285 10.49 21.22 -8.19
N VAL A 286 11.79 21.41 -7.93
CA VAL A 286 12.82 21.58 -8.97
C VAL A 286 12.92 20.34 -9.87
N LEU A 287 13.03 19.14 -9.28
CA LEU A 287 13.17 17.90 -10.04
C LEU A 287 11.96 17.62 -10.95
N LEU A 288 10.74 17.78 -10.42
CA LEU A 288 9.51 17.60 -11.18
C LEU A 288 9.36 18.68 -12.27
N SER A 289 9.70 19.93 -11.97
CA SER A 289 9.61 21.04 -12.93
C SER A 289 10.58 20.85 -14.09
N LEU A 290 11.85 20.50 -13.81
CA LEU A 290 12.85 20.25 -14.85
C LEU A 290 12.50 19.02 -15.69
N GLY A 291 12.09 17.92 -15.05
CA GLY A 291 11.65 16.71 -15.76
C GLY A 291 10.43 16.97 -16.64
N GLY A 292 9.43 17.65 -16.10
CA GLY A 292 8.21 18.04 -16.82
C GLY A 292 8.47 19.00 -17.97
N TRP A 293 9.34 20.00 -17.78
CA TRP A 293 9.74 20.94 -18.82
C TRP A 293 10.48 20.25 -19.98
N ARG A 294 11.44 19.36 -19.67
CA ARG A 294 12.14 18.58 -20.70
C ARG A 294 11.20 17.66 -21.46
N LEU A 295 10.28 17.01 -20.74
CA LEU A 295 9.27 16.17 -21.37
C LEU A 295 8.37 16.99 -22.29
N ARG A 296 7.81 18.11 -21.83
CA ARG A 296 6.94 18.98 -22.62
C ARG A 296 7.61 19.49 -23.89
N ARG A 297 8.90 19.86 -23.84
CA ARG A 297 9.65 20.29 -25.03
C ARG A 297 9.88 19.17 -26.05
N ALA A 298 10.05 17.94 -25.57
CA ALA A 298 10.35 16.80 -26.43
C ALA A 298 9.09 16.07 -26.92
N TYR A 299 7.98 16.17 -26.18
CA TYR A 299 6.77 15.38 -26.39
C TYR A 299 6.08 15.81 -27.69
N ARG A 300 5.93 14.84 -28.59
CA ARG A 300 5.04 14.94 -29.75
C ARG A 300 3.82 14.06 -29.48
N PRO A 301 2.59 14.58 -29.65
CA PRO A 301 1.39 13.78 -29.44
C PRO A 301 1.43 12.57 -30.36
N MET A 302 1.37 11.38 -29.79
CA MET A 302 1.27 10.13 -30.53
C MET A 302 -0.19 9.71 -30.61
N ASN A 303 -0.61 9.26 -31.79
CA ASN A 303 -1.88 8.59 -31.97
C ASN A 303 -1.73 7.13 -31.50
N ASP A 304 -2.66 6.72 -30.65
CA ASP A 304 -2.94 5.34 -30.21
C ASP A 304 -1.93 4.60 -29.31
N GLU A 305 -2.20 4.65 -27.99
CA GLU A 305 -2.10 3.48 -27.10
C GLU A 305 -3.24 3.50 -26.05
N ARG A 306 -4.37 2.82 -26.34
CA ARG A 306 -5.57 2.86 -25.47
C ARG A 306 -5.57 1.83 -24.32
N GLN A 307 -4.87 0.70 -24.43
CA GLN A 307 -5.06 -0.43 -23.50
C GLN A 307 -4.50 -0.19 -22.09
N THR A 308 -3.31 0.38 -22.00
CA THR A 308 -2.64 0.64 -20.72
C THR A 308 -3.19 1.88 -20.01
N ALA A 309 -3.88 2.77 -20.75
CA ALA A 309 -4.65 3.86 -20.16
C ALA A 309 -5.75 3.33 -19.22
N THR A 310 -6.40 2.22 -19.58
CA THR A 310 -7.43 1.60 -18.73
C THR A 310 -6.85 1.09 -17.41
N LEU A 311 -5.70 0.42 -17.42
CA LEU A 311 -5.07 -0.07 -16.17
C LEU A 311 -4.69 1.11 -15.25
N SER A 312 -4.06 2.15 -15.79
CA SER A 312 -3.75 3.37 -15.03
C SER A 312 -5.01 4.03 -14.46
N GLN A 313 -6.10 4.12 -15.23
CA GLN A 313 -7.38 4.66 -14.75
C GLN A 313 -7.96 3.85 -13.59
N LEU A 314 -7.87 2.51 -13.66
CA LEU A 314 -8.35 1.64 -12.57
C LEU A 314 -7.53 1.84 -11.29
N PHE A 315 -6.21 2.01 -11.39
CA PHE A 315 -5.39 2.40 -10.24
C PHE A 315 -5.82 3.76 -9.67
N VAL A 316 -5.99 4.78 -10.50
CA VAL A 316 -6.45 6.11 -10.06
C VAL A 316 -7.79 6.02 -9.32
N MET A 317 -8.78 5.37 -9.94
CA MET A 317 -10.09 5.16 -9.35
C MET A 317 -10.00 4.43 -8.01
N THR A 318 -9.23 3.35 -7.95
CA THR A 318 -9.01 2.56 -6.73
C THR A 318 -8.40 3.42 -5.62
N GLY A 319 -7.39 4.23 -5.95
CA GLY A 319 -6.74 5.13 -4.99
C GLY A 319 -7.67 6.21 -4.41
N PHE A 320 -8.51 6.83 -5.25
CA PHE A 320 -9.48 7.83 -4.79
C PHE A 320 -10.64 7.23 -4.00
N VAL A 321 -11.20 6.10 -4.47
CA VAL A 321 -12.26 5.39 -3.74
C VAL A 321 -11.76 4.96 -2.36
N TYR A 322 -10.51 4.47 -2.27
CA TYR A 322 -9.92 4.10 -0.99
C TYR A 322 -9.87 5.26 0.01
N VAL A 323 -9.48 6.47 -0.42
CA VAL A 323 -9.49 7.67 0.46
C VAL A 323 -10.91 8.03 0.88
N GLY A 324 -11.87 7.98 -0.04
CA GLY A 324 -13.28 8.22 0.29
C GLY A 324 -13.80 7.22 1.32
N VAL A 325 -13.46 5.94 1.18
CA VAL A 325 -13.81 4.89 2.15
C VAL A 325 -13.14 5.14 3.50
N LEU A 326 -11.86 5.48 3.55
CA LEU A 326 -11.20 5.82 4.82
C LEU A 326 -11.84 7.03 5.50
N PHE A 327 -12.20 8.05 4.73
CA PHE A 327 -12.89 9.22 5.25
C PHE A 327 -14.24 8.82 5.87
N ILE A 328 -15.06 8.04 5.14
CA ILE A 328 -16.35 7.54 5.63
C ILE A 328 -16.15 6.68 6.89
N LEU A 329 -15.22 5.72 6.87
CA LEU A 329 -14.95 4.87 8.03
C LEU A 329 -14.52 5.71 9.23
N ARG A 330 -13.74 6.78 9.03
CA ARG A 330 -13.32 7.68 10.10
C ARG A 330 -14.48 8.48 10.71
N THR A 331 -15.53 8.74 9.94
CA THR A 331 -16.76 9.37 10.50
C THR A 331 -17.59 8.41 11.35
N LEU A 332 -17.41 7.11 11.16
CA LEU A 332 -18.18 6.07 11.86
C LEU A 332 -17.40 5.47 13.04
N SER A 333 -16.06 5.46 12.95
CA SER A 333 -15.19 4.77 13.90
C SER A 333 -13.87 5.51 14.13
N PRO A 334 -13.49 5.77 15.38
CA PRO A 334 -12.17 6.32 15.65
C PRO A 334 -11.09 5.23 15.51
N PHE A 335 -10.23 5.37 14.48
CA PHE A 335 -8.93 4.69 14.36
C PHE A 335 -7.77 5.71 14.36
N ASP A 336 -6.57 5.34 13.91
CA ASP A 336 -5.48 6.31 13.84
C ASP A 336 -5.78 7.46 12.85
N ALA A 337 -5.28 8.66 13.14
CA ALA A 337 -5.32 9.77 12.19
C ALA A 337 -4.63 9.37 10.87
N PRO A 338 -5.07 9.91 9.71
CA PRO A 338 -4.51 9.54 8.42
C PRO A 338 -3.01 9.84 8.38
N ASN A 339 -2.23 8.76 8.33
CA ASN A 339 -0.77 8.77 8.31
C ASN A 339 -0.28 7.93 7.12
N LEU A 340 1.04 7.86 6.93
CA LEU A 340 1.65 7.09 5.84
C LEU A 340 1.10 5.68 5.70
N ARG A 341 0.86 4.97 6.81
CA ARG A 341 0.38 3.57 6.77
C ARG A 341 -1.03 3.47 6.22
N LEU A 342 -1.90 4.39 6.66
CA LEU A 342 -3.29 4.41 6.24
C LEU A 342 -3.43 4.97 4.83
N MET A 343 -2.64 5.98 4.45
CA MET A 343 -2.77 6.62 3.15
C MET A 343 -2.01 5.90 2.02
N ALA A 344 -1.02 5.06 2.36
CA ALA A 344 -0.19 4.35 1.38
C ALA A 344 -0.96 3.63 0.27
N PRO A 345 -2.13 2.99 0.48
CA PRO A 345 -2.87 2.37 -0.63
C PRO A 345 -3.35 3.37 -1.69
N SER A 346 -3.69 4.59 -1.30
CA SER A 346 -4.04 5.65 -2.25
C SER A 346 -2.80 6.13 -3.01
N THR A 347 -1.76 6.51 -2.26
CA THR A 347 -0.50 7.02 -2.80
C THR A 347 0.15 6.01 -3.74
N PHE A 348 0.19 4.74 -3.34
CA PHE A 348 0.69 3.63 -4.13
C PHE A 348 -0.06 3.51 -5.45
N CYS A 349 -1.39 3.55 -5.42
CA CYS A 349 -2.21 3.47 -6.61
C CYS A 349 -1.97 4.65 -7.56
N LEU A 350 -1.95 5.89 -7.04
CA LEU A 350 -1.75 7.10 -7.84
C LEU A 350 -0.35 7.15 -8.47
N LEU A 351 0.70 6.83 -7.70
CA LEU A 351 2.07 6.75 -8.21
C LEU A 351 2.21 5.62 -9.23
N THR A 352 1.62 4.45 -8.95
CA THR A 352 1.61 3.32 -9.89
C THR A 352 0.96 3.71 -11.21
N ALA A 353 -0.19 4.39 -11.18
CA ALA A 353 -0.86 4.86 -12.39
C ALA A 353 0.01 5.82 -13.21
N GLY A 354 0.65 6.79 -12.56
CA GLY A 354 1.55 7.76 -13.20
C GLY A 354 2.80 7.10 -13.79
N LEU A 355 3.42 6.17 -13.07
CA LEU A 355 4.63 5.47 -13.54
C LEU A 355 4.31 4.42 -14.61
N LEU A 356 3.13 3.81 -14.58
CA LEU A 356 2.64 3.00 -15.71
C LEU A 356 2.48 3.84 -16.96
N TRP A 357 1.97 5.07 -16.85
CA TRP A 357 1.90 6.02 -17.97
C TRP A 357 3.29 6.39 -18.48
N VAL A 358 4.24 6.72 -17.59
CA VAL A 358 5.65 6.96 -17.99
C VAL A 358 6.25 5.74 -18.69
N GLY A 359 5.95 4.53 -18.21
CA GLY A 359 6.41 3.27 -18.79
C GLY A 359 5.89 3.01 -20.21
N GLN A 360 4.83 3.68 -20.64
CA GLN A 360 4.28 3.61 -22.01
C GLN A 360 4.94 4.60 -22.96
N LEU A 361 5.54 5.68 -22.46
CA LEU A 361 6.19 6.66 -23.31
C LEU A 361 7.33 6.01 -24.13
N PRO A 362 7.61 6.47 -25.35
CA PRO A 362 8.80 6.08 -26.09
C PRO A 362 10.07 6.11 -25.25
N VAL A 363 10.98 5.14 -25.50
CA VAL A 363 12.24 4.97 -24.73
C VAL A 363 13.03 6.28 -24.62
N GLN A 364 13.03 7.11 -25.67
CA GLN A 364 13.67 8.43 -25.67
C GLN A 364 13.15 9.36 -24.56
N TYR A 365 11.83 9.42 -24.35
CA TYR A 365 11.23 10.24 -23.31
C TYR A 365 11.46 9.66 -21.92
N GLN A 366 11.42 8.34 -21.80
CA GLN A 366 11.76 7.67 -20.54
C GLN A 366 13.20 7.97 -20.13
N ARG A 367 14.17 7.97 -21.06
CA ARG A 367 15.56 8.34 -20.79
C ARG A 367 15.69 9.78 -20.28
N LEU A 368 14.87 10.70 -20.79
CA LEU A 368 14.85 12.10 -20.33
C LEU A 368 14.34 12.23 -18.88
N ILE A 369 13.30 11.49 -18.50
CA ILE A 369 12.67 11.59 -17.17
C ILE A 369 13.44 10.78 -16.11
N ARG A 370 14.05 9.65 -16.50
CA ARG A 370 14.74 8.70 -15.61
C ARG A 370 15.70 9.33 -14.61
N PRO A 371 16.61 10.27 -14.96
CA PRO A 371 17.53 10.85 -13.97
C PRO A 371 16.78 11.62 -12.88
N TYR A 372 15.74 12.37 -13.23
CA TYR A 372 14.94 13.12 -12.25
C TYR A 372 14.17 12.19 -11.31
N TRP A 373 13.60 11.12 -11.86
CA TRP A 373 12.95 10.11 -11.04
C TRP A 373 13.94 9.38 -10.12
N ALA A 374 15.12 9.01 -10.61
CA ALA A 374 16.16 8.40 -9.80
C ALA A 374 16.63 9.33 -8.66
N MET A 375 16.78 10.63 -8.92
CA MET A 375 17.08 11.62 -7.89
C MET A 375 15.94 11.76 -6.87
N LEU A 376 14.67 11.68 -7.30
CA LEU A 376 13.53 11.66 -6.38
C LEU A 376 13.53 10.41 -5.50
N LEU A 377 13.82 9.24 -6.06
CA LEU A 377 13.95 7.99 -5.29
C LEU A 377 15.04 8.12 -4.23
N LEU A 378 16.24 8.56 -4.60
CA LEU A 378 17.33 8.74 -3.65
C LEU A 378 17.02 9.82 -2.62
N GLY A 379 16.44 10.95 -3.04
CA GLY A 379 16.02 12.02 -2.15
C GLY A 379 14.97 11.57 -1.14
N SER A 380 14.03 10.71 -1.55
CA SER A 380 12.99 10.14 -0.68
C SER A 380 13.53 9.32 0.50
N TRP A 381 14.78 8.85 0.44
CA TRP A 381 15.39 8.12 1.54
C TRP A 381 15.61 9.01 2.76
N LEU A 382 15.52 10.34 2.61
CA LEU A 382 15.41 11.25 3.75
C LEU A 382 14.20 10.92 4.64
N GLN A 383 13.12 10.29 4.15
CA GLN A 383 12.01 9.80 4.98
C GLN A 383 12.40 8.66 5.93
N LEU A 384 13.48 7.93 5.64
CA LEU A 384 13.98 6.85 6.49
C LEU A 384 14.73 7.39 7.73
N LEU A 385 15.20 8.64 7.67
CA LEU A 385 15.88 9.26 8.79
C LEU A 385 14.87 9.54 9.92
N PRO A 386 15.19 9.19 11.18
CA PRO A 386 14.31 9.47 12.30
C PRO A 386 14.01 10.97 12.36
N GLN A 387 12.71 11.30 12.45
CA GLN A 387 12.24 12.68 12.59
C GLN A 387 12.55 13.26 13.98
N ALA A 388 12.93 12.40 14.94
CA ALA A 388 13.24 12.79 16.30
C ALA A 388 14.44 13.74 16.34
N ASN A 389 14.08 15.02 16.39
CA ASN A 389 14.72 16.05 17.16
C ASN A 389 16.22 16.16 16.88
N LEU A 390 16.57 16.26 15.60
CA LEU A 390 17.92 16.59 15.14
C LEU A 390 18.41 17.84 15.88
N ASN A 391 17.52 18.80 16.14
CA ASN A 391 17.76 19.96 17.00
C ASN A 391 18.06 19.57 18.44
N HIS A 392 17.29 18.69 19.08
CA HIS A 392 17.60 18.22 20.44
C HIS A 392 18.90 17.41 20.51
N LYS A 393 19.19 16.57 19.52
CA LYS A 393 20.47 15.85 19.43
C LYS A 393 21.63 16.81 19.18
N LEU A 394 21.48 17.80 18.30
CA LEU A 394 22.47 18.85 18.06
C LEU A 394 22.68 19.72 19.31
N ASN A 395 21.61 20.09 20.01
CA ASN A 395 21.66 20.83 21.26
C ASN A 395 22.32 19.99 22.36
N GLN A 396 22.07 18.67 22.42
CA GLN A 396 22.78 17.77 23.33
C GLN A 396 24.27 17.65 22.99
N VAL A 397 24.64 17.60 21.71
CA VAL A 397 26.03 17.58 21.26
C VAL A 397 26.71 18.92 21.57
N GLN A 398 26.07 20.05 21.27
CA GLN A 398 26.57 21.39 21.60
C GLN A 398 26.73 21.54 23.12
N ALA A 399 25.72 21.18 23.92
CA ALA A 399 25.81 21.22 25.37
C ALA A 399 26.98 20.37 25.90
N ARG A 400 27.25 19.19 25.33
CA ARG A 400 28.41 18.36 25.68
C ARG A 400 29.75 18.99 25.29
N LEU A 401 29.81 19.72 24.17
CA LEU A 401 31.03 20.40 23.73
C LEU A 401 31.34 21.66 24.57
N PHE A 402 30.31 22.32 25.11
CA PHE A 402 30.49 23.52 25.95
C PHE A 402 30.72 23.23 27.44
N VAL A 403 30.43 22.03 27.94
CA VAL A 403 30.70 21.63 29.34
C VAL A 403 32.18 21.22 29.56
N HIS A 404 32.97 21.10 28.49
CA HIS A 404 34.40 20.76 28.56
C HIS A 404 35.35 21.91 28.16
N ARG A 405 34.87 23.15 28.22
CA ARG A 405 35.69 24.37 28.22
C ARG A 405 35.43 25.11 29.51
#